data_AF-A0A6A6LNG5-F1
#
_entry.id   AF-A0A6A6LNG5-F1
#
_cell.length_a   1.000
_cell.length_b   1.000
_cell.length_c   1.000
_cell.angle_alpha   90.00
_cell.angle_beta   90.00
_cell.angle_gamma   90.00
#
_symmetry.space_group_name_H-M   'P 1'
#
loop_
_entity.id
_entity.type
_entity.pdbx_description
1 polymer ?
#
loop_
_entity_poly.entity_id
_entity_poly.type
_entity_poly.pdbx_seq_one_letter_code
_entity_poly.pdbx_strand_id
1 'polypeptide(L)'
;MENVEATLGFGKGSSKLYATVDLEKARVGRTRVLEKEDTNPRWYESFIIYCAHLASNVIFTIKERNPIGATLIGRAYVPVEELLDGQEIDRWVEILDKEKNPIHGGSKIHVKLQYFDVTKDPNWGRVSGVQNILEYLIHFTHRDKDVKFLSTKMLMSQTNLFLKSLLLEATQLYWRFNSKGGPREPWHDIHSRLEGPIAWDVLFNFEQRWKKQGGKDLLVQLRELEDIIISPSPVMYPDDYETWNVQLFRSIDGGAAFGFPETPEDAARAGLISGKDNIIDRSIQDAYIHAIRRAKNFIYIENQYFLGSSFCWSPDGIKPEDINALHVIPKELSLKIVSKIEAGERFTVMLLSQCGQRALKAKGIEENLRNYLTFFCLGNREAKKSGEYEPSEKPEADSDYLRAQEARRFMIYVHAKMMIVDDEYIIIGSANINQRSMDGARDSEIAMGPISHITCQPGSQQEEGEPDCRQNLDLYSSETLEHDLPGHLLRYPVGIASEGDVTELPGTEFFPDTKARVLGAKSDYLPPMLTT
;
A
#
# COMPACT_ATOMS: atom_id res chain seq x y z
N MET A 1 -20.03 28.22 43.57
CA MET A 1 -18.72 27.93 42.95
C MET A 1 -18.68 28.50 41.53
N GLU A 2 -19.03 29.78 41.35
CA GLU A 2 -19.14 30.40 40.01
C GLU A 2 -17.94 31.28 39.64
N ASN A 3 -16.92 31.38 40.50
CA ASN A 3 -15.78 32.28 40.30
C ASN A 3 -14.42 31.58 40.17
N VAL A 4 -14.38 30.33 39.70
CA VAL A 4 -13.11 29.63 39.38
C VAL A 4 -12.92 29.45 37.87
N GLU A 5 -13.97 29.51 37.06
CA GLU A 5 -13.90 29.33 35.60
C GLU A 5 -13.36 30.56 34.84
N ALA A 6 -13.39 31.76 35.44
CA ALA A 6 -12.98 32.98 34.77
C ALA A 6 -11.46 33.26 34.81
N THR A 7 -10.67 32.49 35.59
CA THR A 7 -9.23 32.73 35.79
C THR A 7 -8.33 31.74 35.02
N LEU A 8 -8.92 30.67 34.48
CA LEU A 8 -8.27 29.72 33.57
C LEU A 8 -8.93 29.91 32.20
N GLY A 9 -8.24 30.45 31.20
CA GLY A 9 -8.79 30.82 29.89
C GLY A 9 -9.33 29.67 29.02
N PHE A 10 -10.25 28.87 29.54
CA PHE A 10 -11.08 27.96 28.78
C PHE A 10 -12.26 28.76 28.19
N GLY A 11 -12.06 29.30 26.99
CA GLY A 11 -13.20 29.76 26.19
C GLY A 11 -14.21 28.64 26.03
N LYS A 12 -15.52 28.97 25.97
CA LYS A 12 -16.59 28.04 25.58
C LYS A 12 -16.13 27.30 24.32
N GLY A 13 -15.78 26.02 24.46
CA GLY A 13 -15.16 25.25 23.39
C GLY A 13 -16.14 25.03 22.26
N SER A 14 -15.77 25.41 21.04
CA SER A 14 -16.55 25.08 19.85
C SER A 14 -16.66 23.56 19.72
N SER A 15 -17.89 23.04 19.68
CA SER A 15 -18.15 21.62 19.43
C SER A 15 -17.60 21.24 18.05
N LYS A 16 -16.77 20.20 17.99
CA LYS A 16 -16.09 19.75 16.77
C LYS A 16 -16.70 18.44 16.30
N LEU A 17 -17.64 18.50 15.36
CA LEU A 17 -18.42 17.34 14.94
C LEU A 17 -17.85 16.67 13.68
N TYR A 18 -17.90 15.34 13.64
CA TYR A 18 -17.62 14.56 12.45
C TYR A 18 -18.40 13.24 12.45
N ALA A 19 -18.57 12.65 11.27
CA ALA A 19 -19.16 11.35 11.10
C ALA A 19 -18.12 10.35 10.58
N THR A 20 -18.30 9.07 10.90
CA THR A 20 -17.52 7.96 10.32
C THR A 20 -18.44 6.94 9.69
N VAL A 21 -17.95 6.31 8.62
CA VAL A 21 -18.62 5.21 7.94
C VAL A 21 -17.86 3.93 8.25
N ASP A 22 -18.58 2.95 8.78
CA ASP A 22 -18.06 1.64 9.16
C ASP A 22 -18.86 0.55 8.42
N LEU A 23 -18.18 -0.47 7.87
CA LEU A 23 -18.81 -1.71 7.42
C LEU A 23 -18.66 -2.74 8.54
N GLU A 24 -19.77 -2.99 9.26
CA GLU A 24 -19.74 -3.59 10.60
C GLU A 24 -18.72 -2.88 11.50
N LYS A 25 -17.57 -3.52 11.74
CA LYS A 25 -16.52 -3.01 12.63
C LYS A 25 -15.36 -2.37 11.88
N ALA A 26 -15.33 -2.44 10.56
CA ALA A 26 -14.24 -1.94 9.73
C ALA A 26 -14.49 -0.48 9.33
N ARG A 27 -13.61 0.43 9.75
CA ARG A 27 -13.66 1.84 9.34
C ARG A 27 -13.32 1.97 7.85
N VAL A 28 -14.23 2.55 7.07
CA VAL A 28 -14.04 2.72 5.62
C VAL A 28 -14.07 4.17 5.17
N GLY A 29 -14.56 5.09 6.00
CA GLY A 29 -14.61 6.51 5.67
C GLY A 29 -14.81 7.39 6.89
N ARG A 30 -14.51 8.68 6.72
CA ARG A 30 -14.68 9.71 7.73
C ARG A 30 -14.90 11.05 7.05
N THR A 31 -15.76 11.88 7.62
CA THR A 31 -15.94 13.27 7.15
C THR A 31 -14.91 14.21 7.78
N ARG A 32 -14.76 15.41 7.19
CA ARG A 32 -14.03 16.49 7.84
C ARG A 32 -14.68 16.89 9.16
N VAL A 33 -13.88 17.50 10.03
CA VAL A 33 -14.35 18.06 11.29
C VAL A 33 -14.97 19.43 11.03
N LEU A 34 -16.20 19.65 11.52
CA LEU A 34 -16.86 20.95 11.48
C LEU A 34 -16.64 21.66 12.82
N GLU A 35 -16.22 22.93 12.79
CA GLU A 35 -15.84 23.69 14.00
C GLU A 35 -16.93 24.66 14.49
N LYS A 36 -18.22 24.40 14.20
CA LYS A 36 -19.33 25.28 14.57
C LYS A 36 -20.43 24.58 15.36
N GLU A 37 -20.99 25.32 16.31
CA GLU A 37 -22.20 24.99 17.07
C GLU A 37 -23.44 25.12 16.17
N ASP A 38 -23.63 24.17 15.25
CA ASP A 38 -24.89 24.04 14.52
C ASP A 38 -25.66 22.83 15.06
N THR A 39 -26.93 23.03 15.40
CA THR A 39 -27.88 21.93 15.68
C THR A 39 -28.14 21.04 14.45
N ASN A 40 -27.62 21.44 13.27
CA ASN A 40 -27.75 20.74 12.00
C ASN A 40 -26.40 20.74 11.23
N PRO A 41 -25.43 19.89 11.62
CA PRO A 41 -24.14 19.81 10.95
C PRO A 41 -24.30 19.33 9.49
N ARG A 42 -23.66 20.04 8.54
CA ARG A 42 -23.73 19.75 7.10
C ARG A 42 -22.33 19.54 6.53
N TRP A 43 -21.96 18.28 6.30
CA TRP A 43 -20.68 17.93 5.68
C TRP A 43 -20.73 18.03 4.15
N TYR A 44 -21.81 17.52 3.54
CA TYR A 44 -21.93 17.38 2.08
C TYR A 44 -20.68 16.74 1.46
N GLU A 45 -20.26 15.60 2.03
CA GLU A 45 -19.11 14.84 1.57
C GLU A 45 -19.55 13.56 0.89
N SER A 46 -18.92 13.28 -0.24
CA SER A 46 -19.09 12.06 -1.04
C SER A 46 -17.86 11.18 -0.88
N PHE A 47 -18.06 9.86 -0.90
CA PHE A 47 -16.99 8.88 -0.76
C PHE A 47 -17.11 7.84 -1.85
N ILE A 48 -15.97 7.48 -2.47
CA ILE A 48 -15.83 6.24 -3.24
C ILE A 48 -15.13 5.26 -2.32
N ILE A 49 -15.85 4.23 -1.88
CA ILE A 49 -15.37 3.26 -0.90
C ILE A 49 -15.14 1.92 -1.58
N TYR A 50 -13.90 1.44 -1.59
CA TYR A 50 -13.58 0.11 -2.06
C TYR A 50 -13.89 -0.93 -0.97
N CYS A 51 -14.90 -1.75 -1.24
CA CYS A 51 -15.41 -2.75 -0.30
C CYS A 51 -14.86 -4.15 -0.61
N ALA A 52 -14.38 -4.84 0.42
CA ALA A 52 -14.02 -6.26 0.41
C ALA A 52 -14.40 -6.95 1.74
N HIS A 53 -15.53 -6.53 2.31
CA HIS A 53 -15.92 -6.80 3.70
C HIS A 53 -17.14 -7.72 3.78
N LEU A 54 -17.20 -8.56 4.81
CA LEU A 54 -18.44 -9.19 5.24
C LEU A 54 -19.14 -8.23 6.21
N ALA A 55 -20.35 -7.80 5.87
CA ALA A 55 -21.10 -6.86 6.69
C ALA A 55 -22.61 -7.09 6.60
N SER A 56 -23.32 -6.90 7.72
CA SER A 56 -24.79 -6.87 7.75
C SER A 56 -25.31 -5.43 7.78
N ASN A 57 -24.51 -4.47 8.26
CA ASN A 57 -24.89 -3.05 8.31
C ASN A 57 -23.75 -2.14 7.83
N VAL A 58 -24.14 -1.09 7.10
CA VAL A 58 -23.36 0.15 6.99
C VAL A 58 -23.71 1.02 8.19
N ILE A 59 -22.71 1.38 8.99
CA ILE A 59 -22.90 2.08 10.25
C ILE A 59 -22.31 3.48 10.15
N PHE A 60 -23.13 4.49 10.43
CA PHE A 60 -22.70 5.88 10.52
C PHE A 60 -22.57 6.26 11.98
N THR A 61 -21.36 6.59 12.42
CA THR A 61 -21.10 6.99 13.80
C THR A 61 -20.83 8.48 13.88
N ILE A 62 -21.65 9.22 14.64
CA ILE A 62 -21.48 10.65 14.87
C ILE A 62 -20.67 10.84 16.14
N LYS A 63 -19.62 11.67 16.07
CA LYS A 63 -18.68 11.89 17.17
C LYS A 63 -18.41 13.38 17.35
N GLU A 64 -18.23 13.75 18.61
CA GLU A 64 -17.72 15.05 19.01
C GLU A 64 -16.24 14.92 19.38
N ARG A 65 -15.38 15.72 18.75
CA ARG A 65 -13.95 15.76 19.02
C ARG A 65 -13.67 16.78 20.13
N ASN A 66 -13.11 16.29 21.23
CA ASN A 66 -12.72 17.11 22.37
C ASN A 66 -11.18 17.08 22.51
N PRO A 67 -10.54 18.00 23.25
CA PRO A 67 -9.08 18.02 23.39
C PRO A 67 -8.47 16.71 23.91
N ILE A 68 -9.25 15.94 24.68
CA ILE A 68 -8.82 14.68 25.32
C ILE A 68 -9.16 13.43 24.47
N GLY A 69 -9.98 13.57 23.42
CA GLY A 69 -10.40 12.41 22.63
C GLY A 69 -11.65 12.66 21.78
N ALA A 70 -12.49 11.65 21.63
CA ALA A 70 -13.77 11.78 20.94
C ALA A 70 -14.90 11.15 21.76
N THR A 71 -16.01 11.87 21.89
CA THR A 71 -17.23 11.41 22.54
C THR A 71 -18.18 10.87 21.47
N LEU A 72 -18.73 9.67 21.70
CA LEU A 72 -19.77 9.11 20.84
C LEU A 72 -21.09 9.86 21.09
N ILE A 73 -21.69 10.39 20.02
CA ILE A 73 -23.05 10.98 20.07
C ILE A 73 -24.10 9.89 19.81
N GLY A 74 -23.92 9.11 18.74
CA GLY A 74 -24.83 8.03 18.39
C GLY A 74 -24.46 7.35 17.07
N ARG A 75 -25.25 6.34 16.70
CA ARG A 75 -25.06 5.52 15.50
C ARG A 75 -26.34 5.38 14.70
N ALA A 76 -26.23 5.48 13.38
CA ALA A 76 -27.30 5.13 12.45
C ALA A 76 -26.89 3.89 11.64
N TYR A 77 -27.87 3.06 11.28
CA TYR A 77 -27.64 1.74 10.67
C TYR A 77 -28.44 1.63 9.38
N VAL A 78 -27.77 1.23 8.31
CA VAL A 78 -28.39 0.86 7.03
C VAL A 78 -28.07 -0.61 6.77
N PRO A 79 -29.07 -1.52 6.77
CA PRO A 79 -28.87 -2.91 6.41
C PRO A 79 -28.25 -3.06 5.02
N VAL A 80 -27.23 -3.92 4.92
CA VAL A 80 -26.52 -4.16 3.65
C VAL A 80 -27.43 -4.82 2.61
N GLU A 81 -28.39 -5.63 3.04
CA GLU A 81 -29.37 -6.29 2.17
C GLU A 81 -30.14 -5.31 1.28
N GLU A 82 -30.36 -4.07 1.75
CA GLU A 82 -31.03 -3.02 0.98
C GLU A 82 -30.15 -2.44 -0.15
N LEU A 83 -28.84 -2.67 -0.11
CA LEU A 83 -27.87 -2.16 -1.10
C LEU A 83 -27.52 -3.19 -2.18
N LEU A 84 -27.77 -4.49 -1.94
CA LEU A 84 -27.25 -5.58 -2.77
C LEU A 84 -27.82 -5.61 -4.20
N ASP A 85 -29.01 -5.06 -4.43
CA ASP A 85 -29.58 -4.95 -5.78
C ASP A 85 -28.91 -3.84 -6.63
N GLY A 86 -28.13 -2.96 -5.99
CA GLY A 86 -27.44 -1.83 -6.59
C GLY A 86 -28.31 -0.60 -6.84
N GLN A 87 -29.54 -0.57 -6.29
CA GLN A 87 -30.35 0.64 -6.27
C GLN A 87 -29.77 1.69 -5.34
N GLU A 88 -30.07 2.94 -5.66
CA GLU A 88 -29.68 4.07 -4.84
C GLU A 88 -30.65 4.23 -3.67
N ILE A 89 -30.10 4.30 -2.47
CA ILE A 89 -30.81 4.69 -1.26
C ILE A 89 -30.50 6.16 -0.98
N ASP A 90 -31.54 6.98 -0.80
CA ASP A 90 -31.43 8.38 -0.40
C ASP A 90 -32.48 8.68 0.69
N ARG A 91 -32.07 8.72 1.96
CA ARG A 91 -33.01 8.82 3.08
C ARG A 91 -32.42 9.37 4.38
N TRP A 92 -33.32 9.78 5.26
CA TRP A 92 -33.03 10.06 6.66
C TRP A 92 -33.06 8.79 7.51
N VAL A 93 -31.98 8.54 8.26
CA VAL A 93 -31.83 7.38 9.16
C VAL A 93 -31.74 7.88 10.60
N GLU A 94 -32.45 7.23 11.52
CA GLU A 94 -32.46 7.61 12.92
C GLU A 94 -31.12 7.33 13.61
N ILE A 95 -30.70 8.27 14.48
CA ILE A 95 -29.49 8.14 15.28
C ILE A 95 -29.87 7.50 16.61
N LEU A 96 -29.19 6.40 16.95
CA LEU A 96 -29.46 5.59 18.12
C LEU A 96 -28.32 5.68 19.15
N ASP A 97 -28.65 5.48 20.42
CA ASP A 97 -27.70 5.34 21.52
C ASP A 97 -27.03 3.95 21.53
N LYS A 98 -26.35 3.60 22.63
CA LYS A 98 -25.66 2.31 22.75
C LYS A 98 -26.62 1.14 22.93
N GLU A 99 -27.81 1.42 23.47
CA GLU A 99 -28.90 0.49 23.73
C GLU A 99 -29.84 0.33 22.52
N LYS A 100 -29.52 0.98 21.40
CA LYS A 100 -30.32 1.04 20.16
C LYS A 100 -31.67 1.76 20.31
N ASN A 101 -31.78 2.67 21.28
CA ASN A 101 -32.93 3.57 21.38
C ASN A 101 -32.63 4.89 20.64
N PRO A 102 -33.66 5.57 20.09
CA PRO A 102 -33.48 6.89 19.50
C PRO A 102 -32.85 7.87 20.49
N ILE A 103 -31.84 8.62 20.06
CA ILE A 103 -31.22 9.63 20.91
C ILE A 103 -32.20 10.77 21.23
N HIS A 104 -31.95 11.47 22.34
CA HIS A 104 -32.78 12.58 22.78
C HIS A 104 -33.01 13.62 21.67
N GLY A 105 -34.28 13.91 21.36
CA GLY A 105 -34.69 14.84 20.30
C GLY A 105 -34.93 14.19 18.94
N GLY A 106 -34.79 12.86 18.80
CA GLY A 106 -35.13 12.13 17.58
C GLY A 106 -34.26 12.51 16.37
N SER A 107 -32.99 12.82 16.61
CA SER A 107 -32.06 13.25 15.57
C SER A 107 -31.89 12.19 14.49
N LYS A 108 -31.77 12.65 13.25
CA LYS A 108 -31.57 11.80 12.07
C LYS A 108 -30.36 12.27 11.27
N ILE A 109 -29.73 11.36 10.55
CA ILE A 109 -28.69 11.65 9.56
C ILE A 109 -29.23 11.37 8.15
N HIS A 110 -29.00 12.29 7.23
CA HIS A 110 -29.32 12.09 5.82
C HIS A 110 -28.15 11.43 5.11
N VAL A 111 -28.39 10.28 4.47
CA VAL A 111 -27.34 9.53 3.77
C VAL A 111 -27.83 9.09 2.39
N LYS A 112 -26.88 9.07 1.46
CA LYS A 112 -27.08 8.61 0.10
C LYS A 112 -26.06 7.51 -0.19
N LEU A 113 -26.51 6.33 -0.60
CA LEU A 113 -25.69 5.13 -0.77
C LEU A 113 -26.09 4.38 -2.05
N GLN A 114 -25.09 3.90 -2.78
CA GLN A 114 -25.29 2.97 -3.88
C GLN A 114 -24.12 2.00 -3.90
N TYR A 115 -24.43 0.71 -4.05
CA TYR A 115 -23.42 -0.34 -4.14
C TYR A 115 -23.25 -0.82 -5.58
N PHE A 116 -22.00 -0.92 -6.00
CA PHE A 116 -21.61 -1.47 -7.28
C PHE A 116 -20.82 -2.75 -7.05
N ASP A 117 -21.42 -3.88 -7.38
CA ASP A 117 -20.73 -5.16 -7.43
C ASP A 117 -19.59 -5.09 -8.45
N VAL A 118 -18.46 -5.71 -8.13
CA VAL A 118 -17.27 -5.65 -8.97
C VAL A 118 -17.51 -6.20 -10.37
N THR A 119 -18.42 -7.17 -10.53
CA THR A 119 -18.80 -7.74 -11.83
C THR A 119 -19.49 -6.75 -12.77
N LYS A 120 -20.00 -5.63 -12.25
CA LYS A 120 -20.57 -4.54 -13.04
C LYS A 120 -19.50 -3.61 -13.64
N ASP A 121 -18.25 -3.69 -13.16
CA ASP A 121 -17.13 -2.97 -13.75
C ASP A 121 -16.79 -3.60 -15.11
N PRO A 122 -16.76 -2.83 -16.21
CA PRO A 122 -16.49 -3.35 -17.56
C PRO A 122 -15.10 -3.99 -17.69
N ASN A 123 -14.17 -3.65 -16.78
CA ASN A 123 -12.81 -4.17 -16.74
C ASN A 123 -12.65 -5.34 -15.75
N TRP A 124 -13.69 -5.75 -15.02
CA TRP A 124 -13.60 -6.90 -14.11
C TRP A 124 -13.34 -8.20 -14.87
N GLY A 125 -12.24 -8.87 -14.53
CA GLY A 125 -11.79 -10.06 -15.28
C GLY A 125 -11.56 -9.79 -16.77
N ARG A 126 -11.46 -8.50 -17.14
CA ARG A 126 -11.34 -7.99 -18.50
C ARG A 126 -10.24 -6.93 -18.51
N VAL A 127 -9.07 -7.35 -18.93
CA VAL A 127 -8.00 -6.44 -19.33
C VAL A 127 -8.44 -5.61 -20.56
N SER A 128 -9.45 -6.01 -21.33
CA SER A 128 -9.96 -5.27 -22.49
C SER A 128 -10.98 -4.18 -22.13
N GLY A 129 -10.52 -2.93 -22.04
CA GLY A 129 -11.38 -1.75 -21.98
C GLY A 129 -10.58 -0.47 -21.86
N VAL A 130 -10.42 0.26 -22.96
CA VAL A 130 -10.07 1.69 -22.91
C VAL A 130 -11.24 2.38 -22.21
N GLN A 131 -11.09 2.61 -20.91
CA GLN A 131 -11.87 3.60 -20.21
C GLN A 131 -10.93 4.35 -19.31
N ASN A 132 -10.76 5.62 -19.64
CA ASN A 132 -10.12 6.63 -18.81
C ASN A 132 -10.53 6.42 -17.36
N ILE A 133 -9.59 6.02 -16.50
CA ILE A 133 -9.77 5.96 -15.04
C ILE A 133 -10.10 7.38 -14.48
N LEU A 134 -10.05 8.43 -15.31
CA LEU A 134 -10.28 9.84 -15.01
C LEU A 134 -11.06 10.61 -16.09
N GLU A 135 -12.16 10.07 -16.65
CA GLU A 135 -12.97 10.84 -17.61
C GLU A 135 -13.89 11.91 -16.97
N TYR A 136 -13.40 12.70 -16.01
CA TYR A 136 -13.98 14.00 -15.64
C TYR A 136 -12.94 14.88 -14.94
N LEU A 137 -12.02 15.53 -15.66
CA LEU A 137 -11.51 16.83 -15.20
C LEU A 137 -10.90 17.65 -16.35
N ILE A 138 -11.58 18.73 -16.71
CA ILE A 138 -11.19 19.72 -17.72
C ILE A 138 -10.38 20.84 -17.05
N HIS A 139 -9.33 21.30 -17.75
CA HIS A 139 -8.41 22.41 -17.48
C HIS A 139 -9.02 23.73 -16.96
N PHE A 140 -8.20 24.63 -16.36
CA PHE A 140 -8.03 26.03 -16.83
C PHE A 140 -6.72 26.72 -16.34
N THR A 141 -6.26 27.66 -17.18
CA THR A 141 -5.05 28.52 -17.21
C THR A 141 -5.22 29.89 -16.52
N HIS A 142 -4.13 30.56 -16.05
CA HIS A 142 -3.71 31.93 -16.50
C HIS A 142 -2.39 32.49 -15.88
N ARG A 143 -1.89 33.54 -16.56
CA ARG A 143 -0.61 34.31 -16.57
C ARG A 143 -0.42 35.36 -15.44
N ASP A 144 0.82 35.67 -15.06
CA ASP A 144 1.53 36.94 -15.41
C ASP A 144 2.94 37.03 -14.78
N LYS A 145 3.72 38.01 -15.27
CA LYS A 145 5.18 38.06 -15.51
C LYS A 145 6.02 38.73 -14.40
N ASP A 146 7.30 38.33 -14.25
CA ASP A 146 8.51 39.12 -14.59
C ASP A 146 9.81 38.48 -14.04
N VAL A 147 10.88 38.57 -14.84
CA VAL A 147 12.11 37.74 -14.94
C VAL A 147 13.22 38.06 -13.92
N LYS A 148 14.04 37.05 -13.52
CA LYS A 148 15.52 37.16 -13.39
C LYS A 148 16.28 35.83 -13.13
N PHE A 149 17.00 35.39 -14.18
CA PHE A 149 18.28 34.64 -14.27
C PHE A 149 18.58 33.40 -13.41
N LEU A 150 18.83 32.30 -14.15
CA LEU A 150 19.33 30.97 -13.76
C LEU A 150 20.65 30.96 -12.98
N SER A 151 20.67 30.11 -11.96
CA SER A 151 21.86 29.46 -11.43
C SER A 151 21.58 27.97 -11.23
N THR A 152 22.39 27.16 -11.90
CA THR A 152 22.37 25.69 -12.03
C THR A 152 22.60 24.96 -10.71
N LYS A 153 21.58 24.89 -9.84
CA LYS A 153 21.64 24.05 -8.63
C LYS A 153 20.38 23.28 -8.25
N MET A 154 19.38 23.20 -9.12
CA MET A 154 18.10 22.60 -8.76
C MET A 154 17.80 21.31 -9.52
N LEU A 155 18.44 20.24 -9.07
CA LEU A 155 18.08 18.87 -9.43
C LEU A 155 17.86 18.02 -8.16
N MET A 156 17.22 18.63 -7.14
CA MET A 156 16.98 17.96 -5.85
C MET A 156 15.54 17.47 -5.67
N SER A 157 14.85 17.09 -6.75
CA SER A 157 13.65 16.23 -6.69
C SER A 157 13.90 14.77 -7.08
N GLN A 158 15.09 14.44 -7.58
CA GLN A 158 15.53 13.04 -7.75
C GLN A 158 15.90 12.37 -6.41
N THR A 159 15.61 13.00 -5.27
CA THR A 159 16.14 12.66 -3.95
C THR A 159 15.52 11.42 -3.27
N ASN A 160 14.65 10.67 -3.95
CA ASN A 160 14.36 9.28 -3.53
C ASN A 160 14.77 8.23 -4.56
N LEU A 161 14.95 8.61 -5.83
CA LEU A 161 15.37 7.70 -6.90
C LEU A 161 16.90 7.64 -7.03
N PHE A 162 17.57 8.80 -7.06
CA PHE A 162 19.02 8.93 -7.17
C PHE A 162 19.75 8.66 -5.84
N LEU A 163 19.09 8.92 -4.69
CA LEU A 163 19.63 8.56 -3.38
C LEU A 163 19.67 7.04 -3.17
N LYS A 164 18.77 6.27 -3.78
CA LYS A 164 18.75 4.80 -3.69
C LYS A 164 19.91 4.15 -4.46
N SER A 165 20.22 4.60 -5.67
CA SER A 165 21.40 4.12 -6.40
C SER A 165 22.70 4.49 -5.67
N LEU A 166 22.78 5.71 -5.12
CA LEU A 166 23.91 6.11 -4.27
C LEU A 166 24.01 5.28 -2.98
N LEU A 167 22.89 4.91 -2.36
CA LEU A 167 22.86 4.03 -1.18
C LEU A 167 23.33 2.61 -1.52
N LEU A 168 23.00 2.09 -2.70
CA LEU A 168 23.49 0.79 -3.17
C LEU A 168 25.01 0.81 -3.41
N GLU A 169 25.52 1.85 -4.05
CA GLU A 169 26.97 2.03 -4.22
C GLU A 169 27.67 2.28 -2.86
N ALA A 170 27.07 3.07 -1.97
CA ALA A 170 27.60 3.35 -0.64
C ALA A 170 27.60 2.12 0.26
N THR A 171 26.58 1.25 0.19
CA THR A 171 26.57 -0.04 0.92
C THR A 171 27.62 -1.00 0.35
N GLN A 172 27.77 -1.09 -0.98
CA GLN A 172 28.87 -1.85 -1.60
C GLN A 172 30.25 -1.34 -1.16
N LEU A 173 30.42 -0.02 -1.04
CA LEU A 173 31.65 0.60 -0.53
C LEU A 173 31.85 0.36 0.97
N TYR A 174 30.80 0.47 1.79
CA TYR A 174 30.87 0.25 3.24
C TYR A 174 31.32 -1.18 3.59
N TRP A 175 30.78 -2.20 2.90
CA TRP A 175 31.17 -3.60 3.12
C TRP A 175 32.60 -3.91 2.69
N ARG A 176 33.18 -3.20 1.71
CA ARG A 176 34.61 -3.31 1.39
C ARG A 176 35.51 -2.91 2.55
N PHE A 177 35.01 -2.17 3.54
CA PHE A 177 35.75 -1.76 4.73
C PHE A 177 35.37 -2.53 6.00
N ASN A 178 34.52 -3.56 5.92
CA ASN A 178 34.22 -4.39 7.08
C ASN A 178 35.38 -5.35 7.37
N SER A 179 36.11 -5.10 8.45
CA SER A 179 37.25 -5.91 8.88
C SER A 179 36.87 -7.35 9.27
N LYS A 180 35.59 -7.62 9.57
CA LYS A 180 35.07 -8.94 10.01
C LYS A 180 34.54 -9.83 8.89
N GLY A 181 34.49 -9.35 7.65
CA GLY A 181 34.10 -10.15 6.48
C GLY A 181 32.61 -10.11 6.13
N GLY A 182 32.16 -11.12 5.37
CA GLY A 182 30.76 -11.30 4.96
C GLY A 182 30.00 -12.31 5.85
N PRO A 183 28.76 -12.67 5.47
CA PRO A 183 28.08 -12.25 4.25
C PRO A 183 27.57 -10.81 4.37
N ARG A 184 27.77 -10.01 3.30
CA ARG A 184 27.00 -8.77 3.14
C ARG A 184 25.55 -9.13 2.85
N GLU A 185 24.62 -8.23 3.12
CA GLU A 185 23.23 -8.36 2.68
C GLU A 185 23.11 -7.89 1.20
N PRO A 186 22.88 -8.77 0.22
CA PRO A 186 22.61 -8.35 -1.15
C PRO A 186 21.25 -7.68 -1.25
N TRP A 187 21.13 -6.66 -2.11
CA TRP A 187 19.95 -5.81 -2.20
C TRP A 187 19.27 -6.00 -3.56
N HIS A 188 18.09 -6.61 -3.55
CA HIS A 188 17.23 -6.77 -4.72
C HIS A 188 16.12 -5.71 -4.68
N ASP A 189 16.11 -4.81 -5.66
CA ASP A 189 15.15 -3.71 -5.75
C ASP A 189 14.84 -3.42 -7.22
N ILE A 190 13.71 -2.75 -7.46
CA ILE A 190 13.21 -2.43 -8.80
C ILE A 190 13.06 -0.92 -8.93
N HIS A 191 13.34 -0.40 -10.12
CA HIS A 191 13.29 1.02 -10.40
C HIS A 191 12.80 1.31 -11.81
N SER A 192 12.31 2.53 -12.03
CA SER A 192 11.83 2.99 -13.33
C SER A 192 12.39 4.37 -13.67
N ARG A 193 12.66 4.61 -14.96
CA ARG A 193 12.85 5.95 -15.52
C ARG A 193 11.56 6.36 -16.23
N LEU A 194 11.11 7.59 -16.00
CA LEU A 194 9.91 8.14 -16.61
C LEU A 194 10.30 9.28 -17.55
N GLU A 195 9.73 9.28 -18.75
CA GLU A 195 9.96 10.27 -19.81
C GLU A 195 8.63 10.77 -20.37
N GLY A 196 8.63 11.96 -20.96
CA GLY A 196 7.41 12.62 -21.43
C GLY A 196 6.63 13.32 -20.31
N PRO A 197 5.31 13.55 -20.50
CA PRO A 197 4.51 14.38 -19.59
C PRO A 197 4.52 13.89 -18.14
N ILE A 198 4.56 12.58 -17.91
CA ILE A 198 4.56 11.96 -16.58
C ILE A 198 5.74 12.41 -15.69
N ALA A 199 6.89 12.78 -16.29
CA ALA A 199 8.02 13.28 -15.51
C ALA A 199 7.72 14.65 -14.87
N TRP A 200 6.77 15.42 -15.42
CA TRP A 200 6.34 16.71 -14.89
C TRP A 200 5.42 16.50 -13.70
N ASP A 201 4.64 15.41 -13.66
CA ASP A 201 3.82 15.06 -12.49
C ASP A 201 4.71 14.71 -11.28
N VAL A 202 5.82 14.01 -11.52
CA VAL A 202 6.83 13.74 -10.47
C VAL A 202 7.47 15.03 -9.97
N LEU A 203 7.79 15.96 -10.88
CA LEU A 203 8.30 17.28 -10.52
C LEU A 203 7.26 18.09 -9.74
N PHE A 204 6.00 18.08 -10.17
CA PHE A 204 4.91 18.78 -9.52
C PHE A 204 4.70 18.27 -8.09
N ASN A 205 4.75 16.95 -7.88
CA ASN A 205 4.75 16.37 -6.54
C ASN A 205 5.88 16.93 -5.66
N PHE A 206 7.09 17.07 -6.19
CA PHE A 206 8.19 17.68 -5.44
C PHE A 206 7.93 19.15 -5.12
N GLU A 207 7.43 19.94 -6.08
CA GLU A 207 7.09 21.35 -5.85
C GLU A 207 6.03 21.51 -4.77
N GLN A 208 4.99 20.67 -4.77
CA GLN A 208 3.96 20.67 -3.74
C GLN A 208 4.55 20.43 -2.35
N ARG A 209 5.48 19.48 -2.23
CA ARG A 209 6.16 19.17 -0.96
C ARG A 209 7.12 20.28 -0.53
N TRP A 210 7.91 20.81 -1.47
CA TRP A 210 8.82 21.91 -1.19
C TRP A 210 8.09 23.17 -0.77
N LYS A 211 6.95 23.51 -1.39
CA LYS A 211 6.12 24.65 -0.97
C LYS A 211 5.55 24.48 0.44
N LYS A 212 5.27 23.23 0.85
CA LYS A 212 4.70 22.93 2.17
C LYS A 212 5.74 22.86 3.28
N GLN A 213 6.88 22.23 3.02
CA GLN A 213 7.87 21.84 4.05
C GLN A 213 9.31 22.27 3.71
N GLY A 214 9.55 22.79 2.50
CA GLY A 214 10.84 23.33 2.10
C GLY A 214 11.16 24.63 2.83
N GLY A 215 12.45 25.00 2.81
CA GLY A 215 12.93 26.17 3.54
C GLY A 215 12.81 27.46 2.72
N LYS A 216 13.69 27.61 1.73
CA LYS A 216 13.77 28.82 0.90
C LYS A 216 12.94 28.65 -0.37
N ASP A 217 12.34 29.74 -0.83
CA ASP A 217 11.69 29.78 -2.14
C ASP A 217 12.75 29.83 -3.23
N LEU A 218 13.22 28.63 -3.59
CA LEU A 218 14.26 28.41 -4.59
C LEU A 218 13.73 27.67 -5.81
N LEU A 219 12.42 27.36 -5.85
CA LEU A 219 11.80 26.61 -6.94
C LEU A 219 12.07 27.32 -8.27
N VAL A 220 12.59 26.57 -9.24
CA VAL A 220 12.76 27.07 -10.60
C VAL A 220 11.38 27.40 -11.16
N GLN A 221 11.18 28.65 -11.53
CA GLN A 221 9.97 29.06 -12.23
C GLN A 221 10.05 28.60 -13.68
N LEU A 222 9.49 27.42 -13.98
CA LEU A 222 9.55 26.82 -15.33
C LEU A 222 9.00 27.74 -16.43
N ARG A 223 8.07 28.63 -16.10
CA ARG A 223 7.54 29.66 -17.00
C ARG A 223 8.60 30.64 -17.49
N GLU A 224 9.62 30.92 -16.68
CA GLU A 224 10.75 31.77 -17.08
C GLU A 224 11.73 31.05 -18.00
N LEU A 225 11.57 29.73 -18.16
CA LEU A 225 12.46 28.85 -18.93
C LEU A 225 11.77 28.23 -20.14
N GLU A 226 10.63 28.75 -20.60
CA GLU A 226 9.86 28.17 -21.73
C GLU A 226 10.69 28.06 -23.02
N ASP A 227 11.67 28.95 -23.22
CA ASP A 227 12.60 28.92 -24.37
C ASP A 227 13.73 27.86 -24.23
N ILE A 228 13.90 27.28 -23.04
CA ILE A 228 14.98 26.32 -22.71
C ILE A 228 14.40 24.93 -22.40
N ILE A 229 13.29 24.89 -21.68
CA ILE A 229 12.61 23.68 -21.23
C ILE A 229 11.26 23.62 -21.94
N ILE A 230 11.09 22.57 -22.74
CA ILE A 230 9.82 22.33 -23.42
C ILE A 230 8.69 22.10 -22.40
N SER A 231 7.49 22.53 -22.75
CA SER A 231 6.27 22.17 -22.03
C SER A 231 6.10 20.64 -22.00
N PRO A 232 5.34 20.07 -21.04
CA PRO A 232 5.15 18.62 -20.97
C PRO A 232 4.68 18.08 -22.33
N SER A 233 5.54 17.30 -22.97
CA SER A 233 5.39 16.87 -24.36
C SER A 233 5.66 15.37 -24.47
N PRO A 234 4.90 14.62 -25.30
CA PRO A 234 5.22 13.24 -25.62
C PRO A 234 6.62 13.10 -26.21
N VAL A 235 7.30 12.00 -25.88
CA VAL A 235 8.61 11.64 -26.46
C VAL A 235 8.48 10.73 -27.69
N MET A 236 7.30 10.16 -27.91
CA MET A 236 6.95 9.26 -29.02
C MET A 236 5.59 9.66 -29.60
N TYR A 237 5.31 9.22 -30.83
CA TYR A 237 4.01 9.39 -31.46
C TYR A 237 2.99 8.41 -30.85
N PRO A 238 1.70 8.78 -30.72
CA PRO A 238 0.69 7.91 -30.08
C PRO A 238 0.52 6.52 -30.73
N ASP A 239 0.82 6.40 -32.02
CA ASP A 239 0.69 5.15 -32.78
C ASP A 239 1.97 4.28 -32.73
N ASP A 240 3.02 4.72 -32.03
CA ASP A 240 4.24 3.93 -31.82
C ASP A 240 3.98 2.83 -30.80
N TYR A 241 4.33 1.58 -31.14
CA TYR A 241 4.10 0.39 -30.31
C TYR A 241 4.96 0.39 -29.02
N GLU A 242 6.01 1.22 -28.98
CA GLU A 242 6.82 1.44 -27.79
C GLU A 242 6.27 2.56 -26.90
N THR A 243 5.11 3.17 -27.23
CA THR A 243 4.49 4.24 -26.42
C THR A 243 3.85 3.70 -25.14
N TRP A 244 4.06 4.43 -24.04
CA TRP A 244 3.47 4.11 -22.74
C TRP A 244 2.49 5.20 -22.31
N ASN A 245 1.27 4.80 -21.97
CA ASN A 245 0.37 5.65 -21.18
C ASN A 245 0.66 5.37 -19.71
N VAL A 246 1.08 6.38 -18.94
CA VAL A 246 1.50 6.22 -17.54
C VAL A 246 0.73 7.17 -16.64
N GLN A 247 0.34 6.70 -15.46
CA GLN A 247 -0.25 7.49 -14.40
C GLN A 247 0.65 7.49 -13.16
N LEU A 248 0.67 8.63 -12.46
CA LEU A 248 1.31 8.77 -11.16
C LEU A 248 0.30 8.55 -10.04
N PHE A 249 0.72 7.82 -9.02
CA PHE A 249 -0.06 7.55 -7.81
C PHE A 249 0.74 7.93 -6.57
N ARG A 250 0.05 8.32 -5.50
CA ARG A 250 0.67 8.71 -4.23
C ARG A 250 -0.08 8.19 -3.01
N SER A 251 0.66 8.16 -1.91
CA SER A 251 0.13 8.19 -0.55
C SER A 251 0.68 9.46 0.09
N ILE A 252 -0.12 10.50 0.26
CA ILE A 252 0.36 11.77 0.84
C ILE A 252 -0.82 12.59 1.36
N ASP A 253 -0.61 13.42 2.37
CA ASP A 253 -1.66 14.28 2.94
C ASP A 253 -1.35 15.78 2.78
N GLY A 254 -2.36 16.61 3.07
CA GLY A 254 -2.24 18.07 3.05
C GLY A 254 -1.27 18.66 4.10
N GLY A 255 -0.76 17.83 5.02
CA GLY A 255 0.32 18.19 5.93
C GLY A 255 1.69 18.15 5.26
N ALA A 256 1.87 17.27 4.26
CA ALA A 256 3.11 17.09 3.51
C ALA A 256 3.12 17.73 2.11
N ALA A 257 1.97 17.99 1.51
CA ALA A 257 1.86 18.61 0.19
C ALA A 257 0.93 19.83 0.18
N PHE A 258 1.33 20.88 -0.53
CA PHE A 258 0.52 22.08 -0.76
C PHE A 258 -0.36 21.95 -2.02
N GLY A 259 -1.50 22.64 -2.04
CA GLY A 259 -2.31 22.82 -3.25
C GLY A 259 -3.31 21.70 -3.54
N PHE A 260 -3.72 20.95 -2.51
CA PHE A 260 -4.90 20.09 -2.63
C PHE A 260 -6.19 20.92 -2.71
N PRO A 261 -7.24 20.42 -3.39
CA PRO A 261 -8.55 21.06 -3.39
C PRO A 261 -9.09 21.24 -1.97
N GLU A 262 -9.70 22.40 -1.70
CA GLU A 262 -10.25 22.73 -0.39
C GLU A 262 -11.73 22.36 -0.25
N THR A 263 -12.46 22.27 -1.38
CA THR A 263 -13.88 21.92 -1.38
C THR A 263 -14.05 20.39 -1.33
N PRO A 264 -15.03 19.88 -0.56
CA PRO A 264 -15.30 18.44 -0.52
C PRO A 264 -15.73 17.85 -1.87
N GLU A 265 -16.34 18.65 -2.75
CA GLU A 265 -16.73 18.20 -4.09
C GLU A 265 -15.51 17.97 -4.98
N ASP A 266 -14.58 18.94 -5.05
CA ASP A 266 -13.37 18.80 -5.86
C ASP A 266 -12.42 17.75 -5.27
N ALA A 267 -12.38 17.62 -3.94
CA ALA A 267 -11.67 16.55 -3.25
C ALA A 267 -12.18 15.17 -3.67
N ALA A 268 -13.50 14.94 -3.61
CA ALA A 268 -14.10 13.68 -4.01
C ALA A 268 -13.89 13.40 -5.51
N ARG A 269 -13.96 14.42 -6.37
CA ARG A 269 -13.70 14.29 -7.81
C ARG A 269 -12.26 13.87 -8.12
N ALA A 270 -11.31 14.29 -7.28
CA ALA A 270 -9.91 13.88 -7.35
C ALA A 270 -9.61 12.56 -6.59
N GLY A 271 -10.62 11.87 -6.05
CA GLY A 271 -10.44 10.64 -5.26
C GLY A 271 -9.79 10.85 -3.89
N LEU A 272 -9.75 12.09 -3.40
CA LEU A 272 -9.17 12.44 -2.11
C LEU A 272 -10.18 12.20 -0.98
N ILE A 273 -9.69 11.82 0.20
CA ILE A 273 -10.54 11.53 1.36
C ILE A 273 -10.19 12.42 2.55
N SER A 274 -11.18 12.65 3.43
CA SER A 274 -11.00 13.44 4.65
C SER A 274 -10.31 12.61 5.74
N GLY A 275 -9.14 13.08 6.18
CA GLY A 275 -8.40 12.56 7.32
C GLY A 275 -8.83 13.17 8.66
N LYS A 276 -8.00 12.98 9.69
CA LYS A 276 -8.25 13.58 11.01
C LYS A 276 -8.09 15.10 10.99
N ASP A 277 -7.03 15.56 10.35
CA ASP A 277 -6.61 16.97 10.32
C ASP A 277 -6.30 17.46 8.90
N ASN A 278 -6.02 16.55 7.95
CA ASN A 278 -5.68 16.87 6.57
C ASN A 278 -6.53 16.07 5.57
N ILE A 279 -6.67 16.58 4.35
CA ILE A 279 -7.08 15.81 3.18
C ILE A 279 -5.99 14.79 2.80
N ILE A 280 -6.38 13.63 2.29
CA ILE A 280 -5.51 12.48 2.04
C ILE A 280 -5.64 12.04 0.58
N ASP A 281 -4.50 11.91 -0.08
CA ASP A 281 -4.32 11.18 -1.34
C ASP A 281 -3.87 9.75 -1.00
N ARG A 282 -4.65 8.77 -1.47
CA ARG A 282 -4.43 7.33 -1.28
C ARG A 282 -4.48 6.58 -2.62
N SER A 283 -4.19 7.29 -3.71
CA SER A 283 -4.29 6.78 -5.08
C SER A 283 -3.41 5.56 -5.35
N ILE A 284 -2.34 5.34 -4.56
CA ILE A 284 -1.56 4.07 -4.63
C ILE A 284 -2.44 2.88 -4.26
N GLN A 285 -3.14 2.92 -3.12
CA GLN A 285 -3.98 1.81 -2.71
C GLN A 285 -5.05 1.54 -3.78
N ASP A 286 -5.64 2.61 -4.32
CA ASP A 286 -6.68 2.51 -5.33
C ASP A 286 -6.16 1.89 -6.64
N ALA A 287 -4.96 2.27 -7.09
CA ALA A 287 -4.31 1.67 -8.25
C ALA A 287 -4.04 0.17 -8.08
N TYR A 288 -3.57 -0.25 -6.90
CA TYR A 288 -3.39 -1.67 -6.59
C TYR A 288 -4.73 -2.43 -6.62
N ILE A 289 -5.80 -1.86 -6.06
CA ILE A 289 -7.15 -2.47 -6.07
C ILE A 289 -7.63 -2.68 -7.51
N HIS A 290 -7.57 -1.65 -8.34
CA HIS A 290 -8.00 -1.71 -9.74
C HIS A 290 -7.18 -2.73 -10.54
N ALA A 291 -5.85 -2.75 -10.36
CA ALA A 291 -4.97 -3.71 -11.01
C ALA A 291 -5.31 -5.17 -10.64
N ILE A 292 -5.59 -5.45 -9.37
CA ILE A 292 -6.00 -6.79 -8.91
C ILE A 292 -7.37 -7.16 -9.48
N ARG A 293 -8.34 -6.24 -9.48
CA ARG A 293 -9.71 -6.51 -9.91
C ARG A 293 -9.81 -6.86 -11.40
N ARG A 294 -8.99 -6.25 -12.26
CA ARG A 294 -8.97 -6.59 -13.70
C ARG A 294 -8.19 -7.86 -14.05
N ALA A 295 -7.37 -8.37 -13.13
CA ALA A 295 -6.48 -9.51 -13.37
C ALA A 295 -7.24 -10.74 -13.87
N LYS A 296 -6.65 -11.43 -14.85
CA LYS A 296 -7.22 -12.57 -15.55
C LYS A 296 -6.46 -13.87 -15.36
N ASN A 297 -5.14 -13.82 -15.49
CA ASN A 297 -4.25 -14.97 -15.66
C ASN A 297 -3.35 -15.12 -14.44
N PHE A 298 -2.60 -14.08 -14.09
CA PHE A 298 -1.71 -14.13 -12.93
C PHE A 298 -1.36 -12.76 -12.37
N ILE A 299 -0.88 -12.76 -11.13
CA ILE A 299 -0.30 -11.60 -10.47
C ILE A 299 1.07 -12.00 -9.90
N TYR A 300 2.11 -11.27 -10.25
CA TYR A 300 3.44 -11.39 -9.67
C TYR A 300 3.75 -10.16 -8.84
N ILE A 301 4.13 -10.34 -7.58
CA ILE A 301 4.45 -9.23 -6.66
C ILE A 301 5.82 -9.46 -6.06
N GLU A 302 6.63 -8.41 -6.08
CA GLU A 302 7.82 -8.32 -5.25
C GLU A 302 7.63 -7.17 -4.25
N ASN A 303 7.56 -7.52 -2.97
CA ASN A 303 7.35 -6.51 -1.94
C ASN A 303 8.07 -6.83 -0.64
N GLN A 304 8.75 -5.84 -0.07
CA GLN A 304 9.43 -5.95 1.22
C GLN A 304 8.48 -6.40 2.35
N TYR A 305 7.23 -5.93 2.31
CA TYR A 305 6.19 -6.34 3.27
C TYR A 305 4.97 -6.87 2.57
N PHE A 306 4.31 -7.84 3.20
CA PHE A 306 2.99 -8.31 2.81
C PHE A 306 2.14 -8.58 4.05
N LEU A 307 1.42 -7.56 4.51
CA LEU A 307 0.46 -7.66 5.60
C LEU A 307 -0.66 -6.65 5.37
N GLY A 308 -1.88 -6.93 5.85
CA GLY A 308 -3.01 -6.02 5.66
C GLY A 308 -4.36 -6.68 5.81
N SER A 309 -5.42 -5.93 5.55
CA SER A 309 -6.82 -6.38 5.65
C SER A 309 -7.16 -6.98 7.02
N SER A 310 -6.63 -6.38 8.07
CA SER A 310 -6.79 -6.84 9.45
C SER A 310 -8.24 -6.97 9.91
N PHE A 311 -9.17 -6.25 9.27
CA PHE A 311 -10.61 -6.37 9.55
C PHE A 311 -11.17 -7.78 9.33
N CYS A 312 -10.50 -8.64 8.55
CA CYS A 312 -10.90 -10.03 8.33
C CYS A 312 -9.94 -11.05 8.96
N TRP A 313 -9.03 -10.63 9.84
CA TRP A 313 -8.15 -11.55 10.56
C TRP A 313 -8.91 -12.33 11.63
N SER A 314 -8.45 -13.54 11.93
CA SER A 314 -9.00 -14.35 13.02
C SER A 314 -8.79 -13.63 14.36
N PRO A 315 -9.80 -13.59 15.26
CA PRO A 315 -9.68 -12.99 16.59
C PRO A 315 -8.86 -13.86 17.58
N ASP A 316 -7.99 -14.75 17.09
CA ASP A 316 -7.20 -15.67 17.91
C ASP A 316 -6.01 -14.94 18.54
N GLY A 317 -6.14 -14.59 19.83
CA GLY A 317 -5.08 -13.90 20.60
C GLY A 317 -4.90 -12.42 20.26
N ILE A 318 -5.76 -11.86 19.41
CA ILE A 318 -5.81 -10.44 19.05
C ILE A 318 -7.26 -9.97 18.95
N LYS A 319 -7.45 -8.66 19.08
CA LYS A 319 -8.70 -8.00 18.71
C LYS A 319 -8.47 -7.32 17.34
N PRO A 320 -9.00 -7.86 16.23
CA PRO A 320 -8.65 -7.38 14.88
C PRO A 320 -8.92 -5.88 14.68
N GLU A 321 -9.93 -5.33 15.36
CA GLU A 321 -10.29 -3.92 15.29
C GLU A 321 -9.22 -2.99 15.91
N ASP A 322 -8.34 -3.52 16.76
CA ASP A 322 -7.27 -2.75 17.39
C ASP A 322 -6.00 -2.69 16.52
N ILE A 323 -5.89 -3.55 15.48
CA ILE A 323 -4.74 -3.61 14.57
C ILE A 323 -4.71 -2.44 13.59
N ASN A 324 -5.87 -2.05 13.05
CA ASN A 324 -6.03 -0.92 12.13
C ASN A 324 -5.15 -0.96 10.86
N ALA A 325 -4.82 -2.15 10.37
CA ALA A 325 -4.26 -2.36 9.02
C ALA A 325 -5.41 -2.62 8.04
N LEU A 326 -6.14 -1.56 7.66
CA LEU A 326 -7.43 -1.62 6.98
C LEU A 326 -7.34 -1.60 5.45
N HIS A 327 -6.17 -1.40 4.85
CA HIS A 327 -6.04 -1.51 3.39
C HIS A 327 -6.45 -2.91 2.90
N VAL A 328 -7.06 -2.97 1.71
CA VAL A 328 -7.78 -4.18 1.25
C VAL A 328 -6.94 -5.10 0.35
N ILE A 329 -5.67 -4.79 0.11
CA ILE A 329 -4.83 -5.48 -0.90
C ILE A 329 -4.77 -7.00 -0.69
N PRO A 330 -4.42 -7.54 0.49
CA PRO A 330 -4.47 -8.99 0.71
C PRO A 330 -5.86 -9.61 0.50
N LYS A 331 -6.92 -8.91 0.90
CA LYS A 331 -8.29 -9.41 0.75
C LYS A 331 -8.75 -9.41 -0.71
N GLU A 332 -8.45 -8.37 -1.49
CA GLU A 332 -8.73 -8.31 -2.92
C GLU A 332 -8.04 -9.46 -3.67
N LEU A 333 -6.76 -9.75 -3.37
CA LEU A 333 -6.04 -10.90 -3.94
C LEU A 333 -6.76 -12.23 -3.64
N SER A 334 -7.15 -12.43 -2.37
CA SER A 334 -7.87 -13.66 -1.98
C SER A 334 -9.23 -13.79 -2.67
N LEU A 335 -10.00 -12.70 -2.76
CA LEU A 335 -11.32 -12.71 -3.40
C LEU A 335 -11.20 -12.92 -4.91
N LYS A 336 -10.15 -12.37 -5.54
CA LYS A 336 -9.85 -12.64 -6.94
C LYS A 336 -9.57 -14.12 -7.17
N ILE A 337 -8.70 -14.73 -6.37
CA ILE A 337 -8.43 -16.18 -6.43
C ILE A 337 -9.72 -16.98 -6.27
N VAL A 338 -10.52 -16.69 -5.24
CA VAL A 338 -11.80 -17.39 -4.99
C VAL A 338 -12.72 -17.27 -6.20
N SER A 339 -12.87 -16.07 -6.78
CA SER A 339 -13.72 -15.87 -7.96
C SER A 339 -13.28 -16.69 -9.18
N LYS A 340 -11.96 -16.91 -9.33
CA LYS A 340 -11.38 -17.69 -10.43
C LYS A 340 -11.58 -19.20 -10.22
N ILE A 341 -11.43 -19.66 -8.97
CA ILE A 341 -11.74 -21.04 -8.58
C ILE A 341 -13.22 -21.35 -8.81
N GLU A 342 -14.13 -20.46 -8.38
CA GLU A 342 -15.58 -20.60 -8.59
C GLU A 342 -15.94 -20.63 -10.08
N ALA A 343 -15.21 -19.91 -10.92
CA ALA A 343 -15.39 -19.90 -12.37
C ALA A 343 -14.70 -21.10 -13.08
N GLY A 344 -13.91 -21.91 -12.37
CA GLY A 344 -13.10 -22.98 -12.98
C GLY A 344 -11.97 -22.46 -13.88
N GLU A 345 -11.51 -21.23 -13.67
CA GLU A 345 -10.47 -20.58 -14.45
C GLU A 345 -9.10 -20.71 -13.76
N ARG A 346 -8.04 -20.96 -14.54
CA ARG A 346 -6.66 -20.95 -14.01
C ARG A 346 -6.28 -19.53 -13.60
N PHE A 347 -5.77 -19.38 -12.38
CA PHE A 347 -5.26 -18.12 -11.88
C PHE A 347 -4.23 -18.33 -10.77
N THR A 348 -3.07 -17.69 -10.89
CA THR A 348 -1.98 -17.86 -9.92
C THR A 348 -1.48 -16.52 -9.40
N VAL A 349 -1.23 -16.44 -8.10
CA VAL A 349 -0.56 -15.31 -7.46
C VAL A 349 0.77 -15.77 -6.90
N MET A 350 1.84 -15.10 -7.30
CA MET A 350 3.21 -15.34 -6.83
C MET A 350 3.70 -14.13 -6.04
N LEU A 351 4.04 -14.36 -4.78
CA LEU A 351 4.47 -13.31 -3.85
C LEU A 351 5.92 -13.53 -3.43
N LEU A 352 6.80 -12.62 -3.82
CA LEU A 352 8.18 -12.58 -3.35
C LEU A 352 8.30 -11.54 -2.22
N SER A 353 8.61 -12.00 -1.01
CA SER A 353 8.71 -11.12 0.16
C SER A 353 9.74 -11.61 1.18
N GLN A 354 10.26 -10.66 1.97
CA GLN A 354 11.09 -10.97 3.14
C GLN A 354 10.23 -11.47 4.32
N CYS A 355 9.05 -10.89 4.50
CA CYS A 355 8.13 -11.18 5.60
C CYS A 355 6.82 -11.75 5.05
N GLY A 356 6.74 -13.07 4.95
CA GLY A 356 5.51 -13.79 4.65
C GLY A 356 4.63 -13.87 5.88
N GLN A 357 3.87 -12.82 6.18
CA GLN A 357 2.91 -12.86 7.28
C GLN A 357 1.50 -13.17 6.78
N ARG A 358 0.94 -14.23 7.40
CA ARG A 358 -0.45 -14.71 7.42
C ARG A 358 -1.42 -14.00 6.47
N ALA A 359 -1.81 -14.68 5.40
CA ALA A 359 -3.10 -14.45 4.77
C ALA A 359 -3.53 -15.68 3.97
N LEU A 360 -4.44 -16.49 4.53
CA LEU A 360 -5.60 -17.12 3.86
C LEU A 360 -6.15 -18.28 4.68
N LYS A 361 -7.40 -18.17 5.11
CA LYS A 361 -8.24 -19.34 5.39
C LYS A 361 -9.19 -19.51 4.21
N ALA A 362 -9.07 -20.61 3.48
CA ALA A 362 -10.06 -21.03 2.51
C ALA A 362 -10.75 -22.29 3.07
N LYS A 363 -12.06 -22.23 3.27
CA LYS A 363 -12.85 -23.40 3.65
C LYS A 363 -13.37 -24.08 2.37
N GLY A 364 -13.21 -25.40 2.28
CA GLY A 364 -13.94 -26.23 1.31
C GLY A 364 -13.29 -26.45 -0.05
N ILE A 365 -11.97 -26.32 -0.16
CA ILE A 365 -11.21 -26.64 -1.39
C ILE A 365 -10.35 -27.87 -1.12
N GLU A 366 -10.58 -28.97 -1.84
CA GLU A 366 -9.77 -30.21 -1.74
C GLU A 366 -8.44 -30.12 -2.52
N GLU A 367 -8.23 -29.05 -3.30
CA GLU A 367 -6.98 -28.79 -4.01
C GLU A 367 -5.92 -28.11 -3.14
N ASN A 368 -4.65 -28.31 -3.50
CA ASN A 368 -3.54 -27.63 -2.82
C ASN A 368 -3.61 -26.12 -3.07
N LEU A 369 -3.99 -25.34 -2.04
CA LEU A 369 -4.10 -23.87 -2.09
C LEU A 369 -2.86 -23.18 -2.64
N ARG A 370 -1.69 -23.83 -2.54
CA ARG A 370 -0.43 -23.31 -3.05
C ARG A 370 -0.36 -23.22 -4.57
N ASN A 371 -1.17 -24.01 -5.28
CA ASN A 371 -1.29 -23.89 -6.73
C ASN A 371 -1.87 -22.52 -7.16
N TYR A 372 -2.61 -21.86 -6.25
CA TYR A 372 -3.24 -20.56 -6.50
C TYR A 372 -2.50 -19.40 -5.84
N LEU A 373 -1.87 -19.63 -4.68
CA LEU A 373 -1.03 -18.65 -4.01
C LEU A 373 0.25 -19.25 -3.46
N THR A 374 1.39 -18.81 -4.00
CA THR A 374 2.70 -19.21 -3.48
C THR A 374 3.51 -18.02 -2.99
N PHE A 375 4.13 -18.19 -1.82
CA PHE A 375 5.08 -17.25 -1.23
C PHE A 375 6.51 -17.74 -1.42
N PHE A 376 7.38 -16.81 -1.78
CA PHE A 376 8.81 -17.00 -1.97
C PHE A 376 9.61 -15.95 -1.21
N CYS A 377 10.87 -16.25 -0.96
CA CYS A 377 11.90 -15.28 -0.58
C CYS A 377 13.15 -15.50 -1.46
N LEU A 378 14.15 -14.63 -1.32
CA LEU A 378 15.42 -14.79 -2.03
C LEU A 378 16.56 -15.15 -1.06
N GLY A 379 17.45 -16.02 -1.50
CA GLY A 379 18.69 -16.34 -0.79
C GLY A 379 19.84 -16.60 -1.73
N ASN A 380 21.06 -16.49 -1.20
CA ASN A 380 22.26 -16.89 -1.92
C ASN A 380 23.15 -17.73 -0.99
N ARG A 381 23.93 -18.63 -1.60
CA ARG A 381 24.91 -19.46 -0.92
C ARG A 381 26.08 -19.74 -1.84
N GLU A 382 27.30 -19.40 -1.40
CA GLU A 382 28.50 -19.39 -2.26
C GLU A 382 29.63 -20.21 -1.64
N ALA A 383 30.12 -21.22 -2.36
CA ALA A 383 31.30 -21.97 -1.98
C ALA A 383 32.53 -21.04 -1.95
N LYS A 384 33.41 -21.25 -0.96
CA LYS A 384 34.63 -20.44 -0.83
C LYS A 384 35.55 -20.70 -2.03
N LYS A 385 35.98 -19.63 -2.70
CA LYS A 385 36.85 -19.71 -3.89
C LYS A 385 38.27 -19.23 -3.59
N SER A 386 39.24 -19.75 -4.35
CA SER A 386 40.63 -19.30 -4.25
C SER A 386 40.76 -17.82 -4.65
N GLY A 387 41.38 -17.00 -3.81
CA GLY A 387 41.56 -15.57 -4.05
C GLY A 387 40.40 -14.69 -3.57
N GLU A 388 39.41 -15.24 -2.87
CA GLU A 388 38.38 -14.46 -2.18
C GLU A 388 39.00 -13.56 -1.08
N TYR A 389 38.32 -12.46 -0.75
CA TYR A 389 38.71 -11.58 0.35
C TYR A 389 38.78 -12.34 1.68
N GLU A 390 39.89 -12.22 2.40
CA GLU A 390 40.06 -12.76 3.75
C GLU A 390 39.96 -11.61 4.77
N PRO A 391 38.98 -11.65 5.69
CA PRO A 391 38.83 -10.61 6.70
C PRO A 391 39.96 -10.64 7.72
N SER A 392 40.34 -9.48 8.25
CA SER A 392 41.38 -9.34 9.28
C SER A 392 40.90 -9.71 10.68
N GLU A 393 39.59 -9.64 10.92
CA GLU A 393 38.93 -9.96 12.17
C GLU A 393 37.86 -11.05 11.93
N LYS A 394 37.35 -11.63 13.03
CA LYS A 394 36.23 -12.58 12.99
C LYS A 394 35.03 -12.05 13.78
N PRO A 395 33.80 -12.48 13.42
CA PRO A 395 32.62 -12.25 14.24
C PRO A 395 32.75 -12.86 15.65
N GLU A 396 31.89 -12.41 16.56
CA GLU A 396 31.83 -12.96 17.92
C GLU A 396 31.37 -14.42 17.91
N ALA A 397 31.90 -15.21 18.85
CA ALA A 397 31.49 -16.61 19.03
C ALA A 397 29.99 -16.71 19.37
N ASP A 398 29.32 -17.76 18.86
CA ASP A 398 27.88 -18.02 19.03
C ASP A 398 26.93 -16.92 18.49
N SER A 399 27.43 -15.99 17.67
CA SER A 399 26.60 -14.98 17.00
C SER A 399 25.94 -15.53 15.73
N ASP A 400 24.78 -14.97 15.36
CA ASP A 400 24.14 -15.24 14.06
C ASP A 400 25.09 -14.90 12.91
N TYR A 401 25.90 -13.85 13.10
CA TYR A 401 26.89 -13.41 12.12
C TYR A 401 27.97 -14.47 11.86
N LEU A 402 28.50 -15.10 12.92
CA LEU A 402 29.48 -16.18 12.75
C LEU A 402 28.85 -17.39 12.04
N ARG A 403 27.63 -17.79 12.45
CA ARG A 403 26.90 -18.91 11.82
C ARG A 403 26.68 -18.67 10.33
N ALA A 404 26.18 -17.50 9.94
CA ALA A 404 25.97 -17.15 8.53
C ALA A 404 27.29 -17.09 7.73
N GLN A 405 28.37 -16.58 8.35
CA GLN A 405 29.70 -16.55 7.75
C GLN A 405 30.25 -17.96 7.47
N GLU A 406 30.11 -18.88 8.42
CA GLU A 406 30.57 -20.27 8.29
C GLU A 406 29.68 -21.10 7.36
N ALA A 407 28.35 -20.92 7.43
CA ALA A 407 27.37 -21.59 6.57
C ALA A 407 27.38 -21.07 5.12
N ARG A 408 28.05 -19.93 4.88
CA ARG A 408 28.26 -19.31 3.57
C ARG A 408 26.97 -18.91 2.85
N ARG A 409 25.94 -18.58 3.62
CA ARG A 409 24.60 -18.24 3.13
C ARG A 409 24.07 -16.97 3.79
N PHE A 410 23.26 -16.24 3.05
CA PHE A 410 22.44 -15.15 3.60
C PHE A 410 21.25 -14.89 2.68
N MET A 411 20.21 -14.24 3.19
CA MET A 411 19.09 -13.83 2.35
C MET A 411 19.54 -12.76 1.37
N ILE A 412 18.94 -12.74 0.18
CA ILE A 412 18.97 -11.55 -0.67
C ILE A 412 17.77 -10.70 -0.25
N TYR A 413 18.04 -9.47 0.17
CA TYR A 413 17.04 -8.56 0.70
C TYR A 413 16.13 -8.05 -0.40
N VAL A 414 14.85 -8.45 -0.35
CA VAL A 414 13.82 -7.99 -1.27
C VAL A 414 13.32 -6.62 -0.79
N HIS A 415 13.89 -5.56 -1.36
CA HIS A 415 13.45 -4.19 -1.12
C HIS A 415 12.52 -3.66 -2.22
N ALA A 416 12.21 -4.46 -3.24
CA ALA A 416 11.26 -4.10 -4.28
C ALA A 416 9.88 -3.70 -3.71
N LYS A 417 9.15 -2.89 -4.48
CA LYS A 417 7.73 -2.56 -4.30
C LYS A 417 7.07 -2.53 -5.67
N MET A 418 6.86 -3.71 -6.23
CA MET A 418 6.43 -3.90 -7.61
C MET A 418 5.31 -4.94 -7.70
N MET A 419 4.40 -4.74 -8.64
CA MET A 419 3.38 -5.71 -9.02
C MET A 419 3.22 -5.76 -10.54
N ILE A 420 3.33 -6.95 -11.13
CA ILE A 420 2.96 -7.23 -12.53
C ILE A 420 1.63 -7.97 -12.54
N VAL A 421 0.75 -7.59 -13.46
CA VAL A 421 -0.53 -8.25 -13.71
C VAL A 421 -0.62 -8.62 -15.19
N ASP A 422 -0.81 -9.91 -15.44
CA ASP A 422 -1.04 -10.49 -16.76
C ASP A 422 0.03 -10.15 -17.84
N ASP A 423 1.27 -9.84 -17.46
CA ASP A 423 2.34 -9.33 -18.36
C ASP A 423 1.99 -8.06 -19.15
N GLU A 424 0.90 -7.37 -18.78
CA GLU A 424 0.37 -6.22 -19.51
C GLU A 424 0.31 -4.95 -18.66
N TYR A 425 0.42 -5.10 -17.34
CA TYR A 425 0.36 -4.00 -16.39
C TYR A 425 1.41 -4.14 -15.31
N ILE A 426 2.06 -3.02 -14.95
CA ILE A 426 3.08 -3.00 -13.91
C ILE A 426 2.91 -1.79 -12.98
N ILE A 427 3.02 -1.98 -11.68
CA ILE A 427 3.17 -0.88 -10.71
C ILE A 427 4.60 -0.92 -10.17
N ILE A 428 5.30 0.21 -10.20
CA ILE A 428 6.63 0.36 -9.56
C ILE A 428 6.59 1.60 -8.68
N GLY A 429 7.07 1.50 -7.45
CA GLY A 429 7.11 2.65 -6.55
C GLY A 429 7.89 2.46 -5.27
N SER A 430 7.56 3.26 -4.27
CA SER A 430 8.11 3.17 -2.91
C SER A 430 7.20 2.46 -1.91
N ALA A 431 5.91 2.31 -2.24
CA ALA A 431 4.88 1.84 -1.31
C ALA A 431 4.91 0.33 -1.05
N ASN A 432 5.11 -0.04 0.20
CA ASN A 432 5.02 -1.42 0.67
C ASN A 432 3.56 -1.90 0.75
N ILE A 433 3.32 -3.22 0.69
CA ILE A 433 1.99 -3.79 1.00
C ILE A 433 1.86 -3.91 2.52
N ASN A 434 1.64 -2.76 3.14
CA ASN A 434 1.35 -2.59 4.55
C ASN A 434 0.51 -1.31 4.75
N GLN A 435 -0.02 -1.08 5.95
CA GLN A 435 -0.82 0.10 6.24
C GLN A 435 0.04 1.37 6.22
N ARG A 436 1.29 1.33 6.68
CA ARG A 436 2.19 2.51 6.64
C ARG A 436 2.26 3.16 5.26
N SER A 437 2.39 2.37 4.20
CA SER A 437 2.48 2.88 2.84
C SER A 437 1.12 3.05 2.16
N MET A 438 0.11 2.22 2.47
CA MET A 438 -1.19 2.24 1.77
C MET A 438 -2.22 3.22 2.35
N ASP A 439 -2.01 3.75 3.56
CA ASP A 439 -2.99 4.58 4.28
C ASP A 439 -3.23 5.96 3.65
N GLY A 440 -2.20 6.55 3.03
CA GLY A 440 -2.21 7.92 2.53
C GLY A 440 -1.79 8.97 3.56
N ALA A 441 -2.02 8.75 4.86
CA ALA A 441 -1.71 9.73 5.92
C ALA A 441 -0.68 9.23 6.96
N ARG A 442 -0.01 8.12 6.68
CA ARG A 442 1.13 7.62 7.47
C ARG A 442 2.44 8.07 6.81
N ASP A 443 3.06 7.20 6.02
CA ASP A 443 4.26 7.56 5.28
C ASP A 443 3.88 8.16 3.91
N SER A 444 4.71 9.07 3.41
CA SER A 444 4.51 9.66 2.09
C SER A 444 5.19 8.82 1.01
N GLU A 445 4.40 8.32 0.05
CA GLU A 445 4.84 7.37 -0.99
C GLU A 445 4.51 7.86 -2.40
N ILE A 446 5.22 7.31 -3.39
CA ILE A 446 4.99 7.56 -4.81
C ILE A 446 5.11 6.27 -5.62
N ALA A 447 4.25 6.09 -6.61
CA ALA A 447 4.31 4.98 -7.55
C ALA A 447 3.87 5.43 -8.94
N MET A 448 4.27 4.66 -9.94
CA MET A 448 3.77 4.76 -11.31
C MET A 448 3.10 3.44 -11.70
N GLY A 449 2.18 3.52 -12.65
CA GLY A 449 1.72 2.35 -13.40
C GLY A 449 1.14 2.79 -14.74
N PRO A 450 1.10 1.91 -15.75
CA PRO A 450 0.52 2.28 -17.03
C PRO A 450 -0.98 2.55 -16.89
N ILE A 451 -1.62 3.09 -17.93
CA ILE A 451 -3.08 3.26 -18.02
C ILE A 451 -3.64 2.30 -19.08
N SER A 452 -2.86 1.95 -20.09
CA SER A 452 -3.23 1.02 -21.17
C SER A 452 -2.13 -0.01 -21.44
N HIS A 453 -2.52 -1.11 -22.10
CA HIS A 453 -1.67 -2.26 -22.47
C HIS A 453 -0.32 -1.85 -23.03
N ILE A 454 0.73 -2.51 -22.55
CA ILE A 454 1.90 -2.79 -23.38
C ILE A 454 1.59 -4.13 -24.05
N THR A 455 1.53 -4.15 -25.38
CA THR A 455 1.51 -5.41 -26.13
C THR A 455 2.89 -6.07 -26.02
N CYS A 456 3.16 -6.71 -24.89
CA CYS A 456 4.18 -7.75 -24.82
C CYS A 456 3.55 -9.05 -25.33
N GLN A 457 4.20 -9.72 -26.28
CA GLN A 457 3.76 -11.06 -26.64
C GLN A 457 3.91 -11.96 -25.40
N PRO A 458 2.85 -12.66 -24.96
CA PRO A 458 2.95 -13.56 -23.82
C PRO A 458 3.96 -14.65 -24.16
N GLY A 459 5.05 -14.70 -23.40
CA GLY A 459 5.93 -15.86 -23.39
C GLY A 459 5.12 -17.08 -22.94
N SER A 460 5.29 -18.21 -23.60
CA SER A 460 4.68 -19.47 -23.18
C SER A 460 5.15 -19.81 -21.76
N GLN A 461 4.25 -19.72 -20.78
CA GLN A 461 4.54 -20.19 -19.42
C GLN A 461 4.57 -21.72 -19.41
N GLN A 462 5.75 -22.31 -19.25
CA GLN A 462 5.88 -23.67 -18.75
C GLN A 462 5.79 -23.64 -17.22
N GLU A 463 4.87 -24.42 -16.66
CA GLU A 463 4.69 -24.64 -15.21
C GLU A 463 5.83 -25.51 -14.63
N GLU A 464 7.10 -25.12 -14.79
CA GLU A 464 8.28 -25.89 -14.32
C GLU A 464 8.96 -25.32 -13.05
N GLY A 465 8.41 -24.27 -12.42
CA GLY A 465 9.12 -23.50 -11.38
C GLY A 465 9.05 -24.00 -9.92
N GLU A 466 7.98 -24.67 -9.47
CA GLU A 466 7.85 -25.07 -8.04
C GLU A 466 8.87 -26.13 -7.57
N PRO A 467 9.18 -27.19 -8.36
CA PRO A 467 10.17 -28.19 -7.97
C PRO A 467 11.55 -27.58 -7.70
N ASP A 468 11.97 -26.63 -8.55
CA ASP A 468 13.27 -25.97 -8.46
C ASP A 468 13.37 -25.06 -7.22
N CYS A 469 12.31 -24.32 -6.89
CA CYS A 469 12.29 -23.45 -5.70
C CYS A 469 12.35 -24.23 -4.37
N ARG A 470 11.77 -25.43 -4.32
CA ARG A 470 11.85 -26.32 -3.15
C ARG A 470 13.26 -26.90 -3.03
N GLN A 471 13.84 -27.34 -4.13
CA GLN A 471 15.22 -27.82 -4.19
C GLN A 471 16.19 -26.71 -3.74
N ASN A 472 15.98 -25.47 -4.17
CA ASN A 472 16.79 -24.33 -3.73
C ASN A 472 16.67 -24.08 -2.22
N LEU A 473 15.48 -24.20 -1.63
CA LEU A 473 15.32 -24.08 -0.16
C LEU A 473 16.07 -25.18 0.58
N ASP A 474 16.02 -26.42 0.09
CA ASP A 474 16.72 -27.56 0.68
C ASP A 474 18.25 -27.37 0.60
N LEU A 475 18.77 -26.94 -0.56
CA LEU A 475 20.19 -26.62 -0.75
C LEU A 475 20.64 -25.42 0.09
N TYR A 476 19.80 -24.39 0.22
CA TYR A 476 20.07 -23.23 1.07
C TYR A 476 20.13 -23.64 2.55
N SER A 477 19.23 -24.51 2.99
CA SER A 477 19.07 -24.91 4.39
C SER A 477 20.01 -26.04 4.82
N SER A 478 20.60 -26.79 3.88
CA SER A 478 21.52 -27.91 4.15
C SER A 478 22.71 -27.51 5.04
N GLU A 479 23.16 -28.42 5.90
CA GLU A 479 24.42 -28.26 6.65
C GLU A 479 25.66 -28.39 5.75
N THR A 480 25.54 -29.08 4.62
CA THR A 480 26.64 -29.28 3.66
C THR A 480 26.56 -28.28 2.52
N LEU A 481 27.74 -27.90 1.99
CA LEU A 481 27.89 -27.03 0.83
C LEU A 481 28.87 -27.66 -0.17
N GLU A 482 28.36 -28.10 -1.31
CA GLU A 482 29.17 -28.72 -2.38
C GLU A 482 29.44 -27.76 -3.56
N HIS A 483 28.44 -26.93 -3.90
CA HIS A 483 28.48 -25.98 -5.01
C HIS A 483 27.63 -24.75 -4.68
N ASP A 484 27.83 -23.68 -5.44
CA ASP A 484 27.02 -22.46 -5.32
C ASP A 484 25.53 -22.78 -5.55
N LEU A 485 24.64 -22.02 -4.91
CA LEU A 485 23.20 -22.16 -5.11
C LEU A 485 22.84 -21.90 -6.59
N PRO A 486 22.11 -22.80 -7.28
CA PRO A 486 21.87 -22.66 -8.72
C PRO A 486 20.88 -21.54 -9.06
N GLY A 487 20.00 -21.18 -8.13
CA GLY A 487 19.04 -20.09 -8.26
C GLY A 487 18.69 -19.47 -6.91
N HIS A 488 18.24 -18.22 -6.92
CA HIS A 488 18.01 -17.48 -5.68
C HIS A 488 16.60 -17.63 -5.10
N LEU A 489 15.64 -18.11 -5.91
CA LEU A 489 14.24 -18.18 -5.53
C LEU A 489 14.01 -19.36 -4.58
N LEU A 490 13.68 -19.05 -3.33
CA LEU A 490 13.42 -20.01 -2.27
C LEU A 490 11.92 -20.03 -1.98
N ARG A 491 11.36 -21.23 -1.80
CA ARG A 491 10.03 -21.34 -1.19
C ARG A 491 10.05 -20.69 0.20
N TYR A 492 9.05 -19.88 0.54
CA TYR A 492 8.96 -19.33 1.89
C TYR A 492 8.82 -20.48 2.91
N PRO A 493 9.60 -20.52 4.01
CA PRO A 493 9.77 -21.70 4.86
C PRO A 493 8.60 -21.93 5.83
N VAL A 494 7.37 -22.01 5.30
CA VAL A 494 6.13 -22.24 6.06
C VAL A 494 5.30 -23.38 5.46
N GLY A 495 4.56 -24.06 6.33
CA GLY A 495 3.49 -25.01 6.04
C GLY A 495 2.14 -24.30 5.87
N ILE A 496 1.22 -24.91 5.12
CA ILE A 496 -0.20 -24.53 5.10
C ILE A 496 -0.99 -25.80 5.42
N ALA A 497 -1.70 -25.80 6.55
CA ALA A 497 -2.57 -26.90 6.95
C ALA A 497 -3.84 -26.95 6.08
N SER A 498 -4.60 -28.05 6.14
CA SER A 498 -5.82 -28.24 5.36
C SER A 498 -6.88 -27.15 5.58
N GLU A 499 -6.91 -26.55 6.77
CA GLU A 499 -7.85 -25.47 7.13
C GLU A 499 -7.30 -24.06 6.81
N GLY A 500 -6.13 -23.97 6.17
CA GLY A 500 -5.45 -22.72 5.82
C GLY A 500 -4.58 -22.11 6.93
N ASP A 501 -4.44 -22.78 8.08
CA ASP A 501 -3.53 -22.31 9.14
C ASP A 501 -2.07 -22.40 8.67
N VAL A 502 -1.31 -21.33 8.90
CA VAL A 502 0.13 -21.28 8.58
C VAL A 502 0.90 -21.99 9.69
N THR A 503 1.71 -22.98 9.33
CA THR A 503 2.48 -23.80 10.28
C THR A 503 3.98 -23.70 10.04
N GLU A 504 4.78 -24.11 11.01
CA GLU A 504 6.22 -24.33 10.83
C GLU A 504 6.43 -25.60 9.99
N LEU A 505 7.45 -25.63 9.13
CA LEU A 505 7.91 -26.89 8.51
C LEU A 505 8.81 -27.62 9.52
N PRO A 506 8.90 -28.96 9.48
CA PRO A 506 9.80 -29.70 10.36
C PRO A 506 11.24 -29.19 10.23
N GLY A 507 11.84 -28.76 11.34
CA GLY A 507 13.20 -28.21 11.37
C GLY A 507 13.33 -26.72 11.00
N THR A 508 12.23 -26.00 10.75
CA THR A 508 12.25 -24.58 10.35
C THR A 508 11.57 -23.65 11.36
N GLU A 509 11.64 -23.94 12.66
CA GLU A 509 11.10 -23.04 13.70
C GLU A 509 11.78 -21.66 13.62
N PHE A 510 13.09 -21.65 13.39
CA PHE A 510 13.91 -20.46 13.21
C PHE A 510 14.42 -20.34 11.77
N PHE A 511 14.70 -19.12 11.33
CA PHE A 511 15.47 -18.94 10.09
C PHE A 511 16.86 -19.55 10.24
N PRO A 512 17.42 -20.16 9.18
CA PRO A 512 18.77 -20.71 9.22
C PRO A 512 19.77 -19.71 9.80
N ASP A 513 20.67 -20.19 10.66
CA ASP A 513 21.72 -19.40 11.33
C ASP A 513 21.25 -18.41 12.41
N THR A 514 19.94 -18.34 12.69
CA THR A 514 19.36 -17.41 13.67
C THR A 514 18.63 -18.09 14.82
N LYS A 515 18.25 -17.30 15.82
CA LYS A 515 17.24 -17.66 16.85
C LYS A 515 15.91 -16.94 16.60
N ALA A 516 15.68 -16.44 15.38
CA ALA A 516 14.49 -15.66 15.02
C ALA A 516 13.41 -16.57 14.42
N ARG A 517 12.21 -16.56 15.02
CA ARG A 517 11.12 -17.45 14.60
C ARG A 517 10.59 -17.07 13.22
N VAL A 518 10.40 -18.06 12.35
CA VAL A 518 9.85 -17.84 10.99
C VAL A 518 8.43 -17.27 11.03
N LEU A 519 7.58 -17.79 11.92
CA LEU A 519 6.20 -17.29 12.08
C LEU A 519 6.11 -15.93 12.80
N GLY A 520 7.25 -15.39 13.25
CA GLY A 520 7.33 -14.18 14.06
C GLY A 520 6.73 -14.34 15.46
N ALA A 521 6.61 -13.21 16.15
CA ALA A 521 5.99 -13.12 17.47
C ALA A 521 5.21 -11.82 17.59
N LYS A 522 4.04 -11.87 18.24
CA LYS A 522 3.30 -10.67 18.61
C LYS A 522 4.10 -9.92 19.68
N SER A 523 4.24 -8.61 19.51
CA SER A 523 4.83 -7.76 20.54
C SER A 523 3.76 -7.31 21.55
N ASP A 524 4.09 -7.39 22.85
CA ASP A 524 3.30 -6.77 23.92
C ASP A 524 3.69 -5.31 24.17
N TYR A 525 4.77 -4.84 23.54
CA TYR A 525 5.35 -3.51 23.75
C TYR A 525 5.13 -2.58 22.56
N LEU A 526 5.25 -3.09 21.33
CA LEU A 526 5.12 -2.30 20.12
C LEU A 526 3.65 -2.23 19.69
N PRO A 527 3.05 -1.03 19.65
CA PRO A 527 1.68 -0.88 19.18
C PRO A 527 1.59 -1.18 17.66
N PRO A 528 0.48 -1.76 17.17
CA PRO A 528 0.30 -2.08 15.75
C PRO A 528 0.57 -0.90 14.82
N MET A 529 0.22 0.33 15.21
CA MET A 529 0.47 1.54 14.42
C MET A 529 1.92 1.72 13.97
N LEU A 530 2.91 1.17 14.70
CA LEU A 530 4.32 1.23 14.31
C LEU A 530 4.75 0.09 13.38
N THR A 531 4.09 -1.06 13.49
CA THR A 531 4.49 -2.34 12.85
C THR A 531 3.59 -2.77 11.70
N THR A 532 2.47 -2.06 11.47
CA THR A 532 1.52 -2.29 10.36
C THR A 532 1.61 -1.25 9.28
#